data_AF-A0A944AVG5-F1
#
_entry.id   AF-A0A944AVG5-F1
#
_cell.length_a   1.000
_cell.length_b   1.000
_cell.length_c   1.000
_cell.angle_alpha   90.00
_cell.angle_beta   90.00
_cell.angle_gamma   90.00
#
_symmetry.space_group_name_H-M   'P 1'
#
loop_
_entity.id
_entity.type
_entity.pdbx_description
1 polymer ?
#
loop_
_entity_poly.entity_id
_entity_poly.type
_entity_poly.pdbx_seq_one_letter_code
_entity_poly.pdbx_strand_id
1 'polypeptide(L)' 'MSEIYISYSGANGFKRANDKGSLSGKVVSYADFKTLSADIKPGSADEYGIILDSADVQEFIANYEEESIFTDAEKA' A
#
# COMPACT_ATOMS: atom_id res chain seq x y z
N MET A 1 14.88 9.03 -2.41
CA MET A 1 13.54 8.50 -2.73
C MET A 1 12.63 8.90 -1.58
N SER A 2 11.37 9.21 -1.88
CA SER A 2 10.42 9.62 -0.84
C SER A 2 9.56 8.43 -0.44
N GLU A 3 9.35 8.25 0.85
CA GLU A 3 8.46 7.21 1.37
C GLU A 3 6.99 7.62 1.21
N ILE A 4 6.17 6.66 0.84
CA ILE A 4 4.74 6.75 0.61
C ILE A 4 4.08 5.75 1.54
N TYR A 5 3.20 6.23 2.41
CA TYR A 5 2.48 5.41 3.38
C TYR A 5 1.08 5.04 2.86
N ILE A 6 0.78 3.74 2.87
CA ILE A 6 -0.49 3.18 2.39
C ILE A 6 -0.99 2.20 3.45
N SER A 7 -2.26 2.30 3.83
CA SER A 7 -2.91 1.29 4.66
C SER A 7 -3.75 0.36 3.78
N TYR A 8 -3.71 -0.93 4.04
CA TYR A 8 -4.56 -1.93 3.42
C TYR A 8 -5.42 -2.62 4.48
N SER A 9 -6.70 -2.83 4.20
CA SER A 9 -7.50 -3.82 4.92
C SER A 9 -8.28 -4.70 3.97
N GLY A 10 -8.44 -5.99 4.30
CA GLY A 10 -9.20 -6.92 3.48
C GLY A 10 -10.67 -6.50 3.27
N ALA A 11 -11.22 -5.71 4.20
CA ALA A 11 -12.59 -5.19 4.12
C ALA A 11 -12.72 -3.89 3.30
N ASN A 12 -11.71 -3.01 3.30
CA ASN A 12 -11.82 -1.65 2.72
C ASN A 12 -10.84 -1.38 1.58
N GLY A 13 -9.96 -2.33 1.22
CA GLY A 13 -8.92 -2.14 0.21
C GLY A 13 -7.81 -1.20 0.67
N PHE A 14 -7.18 -0.52 -0.28
CA PHE A 14 -6.05 0.37 -0.05
C PHE A 14 -6.50 1.82 0.22
N LYS A 15 -5.77 2.50 1.10
CA LYS A 15 -5.98 3.91 1.44
C LYS A 15 -4.67 4.63 1.68
N ARG A 16 -4.60 5.88 1.25
CA ARG A 16 -3.46 6.77 1.52
C ARG A 16 -3.40 7.12 3.01
N ALA A 17 -2.22 6.98 3.63
CA ALA A 17 -1.93 7.50 4.95
C ALA A 17 -1.07 8.78 4.82
N ASN A 18 -1.28 9.73 5.73
CA ASN A 18 -0.55 11.01 5.72
C ASN A 18 0.92 10.83 6.13
N ASP A 19 1.18 9.88 7.01
CA ASP A 19 2.49 9.62 7.62
C ASP A 19 2.56 8.19 8.19
N LYS A 20 3.77 7.77 8.58
CA LYS A 20 4.03 6.44 9.15
C LYS A 20 3.24 6.14 10.43
N GLY A 21 2.96 7.14 11.27
CA GLY A 21 2.19 7.00 12.49
C GLY A 21 0.69 6.82 12.25
N SER A 22 0.21 7.16 11.05
CA SER A 22 -1.18 6.98 10.61
C SER A 22 -1.43 5.60 9.97
N LEU A 23 -0.42 4.72 9.89
CA LEU A 23 -0.58 3.37 9.36
C LEU A 23 -1.35 2.46 10.33
N SER A 24 -2.24 1.64 9.78
CA SER A 24 -3.00 0.62 10.54
C SER A 24 -2.37 -0.76 10.40
N GLY A 25 -2.62 -1.64 11.38
CA GLY A 25 -2.21 -3.04 11.30
C GLY A 25 -0.70 -3.27 11.35
N LYS A 26 -0.24 -4.34 10.71
CA LYS A 26 1.19 -4.70 10.70
C LYS A 26 1.93 -3.86 9.68
N VAL A 27 2.88 -3.03 10.13
CA VAL A 27 3.71 -2.22 9.25
C VAL A 27 4.78 -3.09 8.57
N VAL A 28 4.85 -3.03 7.25
CA VAL A 28 5.74 -3.80 6.37
C VAL A 28 6.26 -2.93 5.22
N SER A 29 7.37 -3.33 4.60
CA SER A 29 7.82 -2.74 3.34
C SER A 29 6.92 -3.20 2.19
N TYR A 30 6.92 -2.47 1.07
CA TYR A 30 6.22 -2.92 -0.13
C TYR A 30 6.73 -4.29 -0.64
N ALA A 31 8.03 -4.54 -0.61
CA ALA A 31 8.62 -5.81 -1.02
C ALA A 31 8.08 -7.00 -0.20
N ASP A 32 7.99 -6.84 1.12
CA ASP A 32 7.39 -7.84 2.00
C ASP A 32 5.89 -7.99 1.73
N PHE A 33 5.19 -6.85 1.57
CA PHE A 33 3.77 -6.85 1.29
C PHE A 33 3.43 -7.58 -0.02
N LYS A 34 4.21 -7.41 -1.10
CA LYS A 34 4.00 -8.15 -2.36
C LYS A 34 3.96 -9.66 -2.12
N THR A 35 4.90 -10.17 -1.33
CA THR A 35 4.99 -11.59 -1.01
C THR A 35 3.80 -12.04 -0.15
N LEU A 36 3.41 -11.24 0.84
CA LEU A 36 2.26 -11.54 1.71
C LEU A 36 0.91 -11.44 0.98
N SER A 37 0.79 -10.50 0.05
CA SER A 37 -0.48 -10.17 -0.61
C SER A 37 -1.04 -11.30 -1.46
N ALA A 38 -0.20 -12.23 -1.91
CA ALA A 38 -0.63 -13.45 -2.59
C ALA A 38 -1.53 -14.33 -1.70
N ASP A 39 -1.36 -14.26 -0.38
CA ASP A 39 -2.14 -15.03 0.60
C ASP A 39 -3.32 -14.24 1.18
N ILE A 40 -3.40 -12.93 0.91
CA ILE A 40 -4.46 -12.07 1.44
C ILE A 40 -5.74 -12.28 0.64
N LYS A 41 -6.81 -12.71 1.34
CA LYS A 41 -8.13 -12.89 0.73
C LYS A 41 -8.98 -11.61 0.89
N PRO A 42 -9.76 -11.21 -0.13
CA PRO A 42 -10.78 -10.19 0.02
C PRO A 42 -11.74 -10.52 1.18
N GLY A 43 -12.06 -9.53 2.01
CA GLY A 43 -12.85 -9.71 3.21
C GLY A 43 -12.10 -10.26 4.43
N SER A 44 -10.77 -10.43 4.36
CA SER A 44 -9.96 -10.79 5.53
C SER A 44 -10.00 -9.67 6.59
N ALA A 45 -9.88 -10.06 7.85
CA ALA A 45 -9.67 -9.16 8.98
C ALA A 45 -8.22 -8.65 9.07
N ASP A 46 -7.34 -9.09 8.16
CA ASP A 46 -5.96 -8.65 8.12
C ASP A 46 -5.86 -7.18 7.70
N GLU A 47 -5.02 -6.44 8.42
CA GLU A 47 -4.68 -5.05 8.16
C GLU A 47 -3.16 -4.88 8.09
N TYR A 48 -2.70 -4.14 7.09
CA TYR A 48 -1.29 -3.89 6.84
C TYR A 48 -1.03 -2.41 6.62
N GLY A 49 0.06 -1.92 7.19
CA GLY A 49 0.63 -0.63 6.89
C GLY A 49 1.79 -0.84 5.93
N ILE A 50 1.75 -0.24 4.76
CA ILE A 50 2.71 -0.45 3.69
C ILE A 50 3.53 0.82 3.54
N ILE A 51 4.84 0.66 3.69
CA ILE A 51 5.81 1.69 3.33
C ILE A 51 6.28 1.39 1.91
N LEU A 52 5.85 2.22 0.98
CA LEU A 52 6.17 2.16 -0.44
C LEU A 52 7.21 3.23 -0.77
N ASP A 53 8.25 2.88 -1.53
CA ASP A 53 9.14 3.89 -2.08
C ASP A 53 8.53 4.53 -3.32
N SER A 54 8.78 5.83 -3.53
CA SER A 54 8.30 6.56 -4.71
C SER A 54 8.72 5.93 -6.05
N ALA A 55 9.80 5.14 -6.07
CA ALA A 55 10.25 4.42 -7.25
C ALA A 55 9.36 3.23 -7.63
N ASP A 56 8.60 2.70 -6.67
CA ASP A 56 7.78 1.48 -6.84
C ASP A 56 6.30 1.80 -7.11
N VAL A 57 5.92 3.08 -7.23
CA VAL A 57 4.52 3.50 -7.43
C VAL A 57 3.92 2.90 -8.69
N GLN A 58 4.65 2.93 -9.81
CA GLN A 58 4.16 2.35 -11.06
C GLN A 58 3.95 0.85 -10.96
N GLU A 59 4.85 0.15 -10.26
CA GLU A 59 4.72 -1.29 -10.03
C GLU A 59 3.52 -1.60 -9.12
N PHE A 60 3.31 -0.79 -8.08
CA PHE A 60 2.15 -0.90 -7.21
C PHE A 60 0.84 -0.74 -7.99
N ILE A 61 0.73 0.32 -8.80
CA ILE A 61 -0.46 0.56 -9.63
C ILE A 61 -0.67 -0.59 -10.61
N ALA A 62 0.38 -1.10 -11.25
CA ALA A 62 0.27 -2.22 -12.18
C ALA A 62 -0.20 -3.53 -11.50
N ASN A 63 0.15 -3.74 -10.23
CA ASN A 63 -0.21 -4.97 -9.51
C ASN A 63 -1.58 -4.91 -8.82
N TYR A 64 -2.00 -3.73 -8.33
CA TYR A 64 -3.22 -3.60 -7.53
C TYR A 64 -4.29 -2.71 -8.17
N GLU A 65 -4.00 -2.05 -9.29
CA GLU A 65 -4.92 -1.16 -10.02
C GLU A 65 -5.41 0.05 -9.19
N GLU A 66 -4.66 0.44 -8.16
CA GLU A 66 -5.03 1.50 -7.21
C GLU A 66 -4.35 2.84 -7.54
N GLU A 67 -4.65 3.42 -8.70
CA GLU A 67 -4.07 4.72 -9.08
C GLU A 67 -4.61 5.90 -8.25
N SER A 68 -5.81 5.75 -7.67
CA SER A 68 -6.56 6.83 -7.03
C SER A 68 -5.98 7.30 -5.69
N ILE A 69 -5.16 6.48 -5.06
CA ILE A 69 -4.51 6.80 -3.77
C ILE A 69 -3.22 7.61 -3.96
N PHE A 70 -2.76 7.80 -5.20
CA PHE A 70 -1.54 8.52 -5.55
C PHE A 70 -1.84 9.87 -6.22
N THR A 71 -0.95 10.83 -5.99
CA THR A 71 -0.96 12.12 -6.67
C THR A 71 -0.36 12.00 -8.08
N ASP A 72 -0.67 12.95 -8.96
CA ASP A 72 -0.12 12.96 -10.32
C ASP A 72 1.42 13.04 -10.36
N ALA A 73 2.03 13.68 -9.35
CA ALA A 73 3.49 13.75 -9.24
C ALA A 73 4.14 12.41 -8.86
N GLU A 74 3.44 11.57 -8.10
CA GLU A 74 3.92 10.22 -7.74
C GLU A 74 3.73 9.23 -8.90
N LYS A 75 2.80 9.52 -9.80
CA LYS A 75 2.51 8.74 -11.02
C LYS A 75 3.35 9.17 -12.24
N ALA A 76 4.15 10.23 -12.15
CA ALA A 76 4.95 10.76 -13.26
C ALA A 76 6.36 10.14 -13.30
#